data_AF-A0A8X6LZG3-F1
#
_entry.id   AF-A0A8X6LZG3-F1
#
_cell.length_a   1.000
_cell.length_b   1.000
_cell.length_c   1.000
_cell.angle_alpha   90.00
_cell.angle_beta   90.00
_cell.angle_gamma   90.00
#
_symmetry.space_group_name_H-M   'P 1'
#
loop_
_entity.id
_entity.type
_entity.pdbx_description
1 polymer ?
#
loop_
_entity_poly.entity_id
_entity_poly.type
_entity_poly.pdbx_seq_one_letter_code
_entity_poly.pdbx_strand_id
1 'polypeptide(L)'
;MNKYTLTLAFGLFLLSILELSRGCRLNEQFTECFNPCNTCRLIGVHCSIICESGCDCIQGHRRNKFGVCIPEHLCGTSKTPEEGREDIVQERPCDTRACSRRCHPRPWACNGPRCICLNR
;
A
#
# COMPACT_ATOMS: atom_id res chain seq x y z
N MET A 1 56.36 6.46 -4.53
CA MET A 1 54.92 6.80 -4.36
C MET A 1 54.74 7.42 -2.99
N ASN A 2 54.21 8.64 -2.93
CA ASN A 2 54.03 9.37 -1.68
C ASN A 2 52.75 8.88 -0.98
N LYS A 3 52.81 8.59 0.32
CA LYS A 3 51.66 8.17 1.13
C LYS A 3 50.46 9.11 1.00
N TYR A 4 50.71 10.40 0.84
CA TYR A 4 49.66 11.41 0.65
C TYR A 4 48.94 11.31 -0.71
N THR A 5 49.63 10.84 -1.76
CA THR A 5 49.03 10.63 -3.08
C THR A 5 48.04 9.47 -3.06
N LEU A 6 48.33 8.42 -2.30
CA LEU A 6 47.44 7.27 -2.15
C LEU A 6 46.17 7.64 -1.36
N THR A 7 46.33 8.39 -0.26
CA THR A 7 45.20 8.86 0.55
C THR A 7 44.28 9.81 -0.23
N LEU A 8 44.85 10.73 -1.02
CA LEU A 8 44.08 11.63 -1.88
C LEU A 8 43.33 10.87 -2.98
N ALA A 9 43.97 9.89 -3.62
CA ALA A 9 43.33 9.06 -4.64
C ALA A 9 42.16 8.25 -4.06
N PHE A 10 42.32 7.67 -2.86
CA PHE A 10 41.25 6.93 -2.17
C PHE A 10 40.10 7.85 -1.75
N GLY A 11 40.39 9.06 -1.28
CA GLY A 11 39.38 10.06 -0.93
C GLY A 11 38.56 10.52 -2.14
N LEU A 12 39.22 10.79 -3.27
CA LEU A 12 38.55 11.13 -4.54
C LEU A 12 37.74 9.96 -5.08
N PHE A 13 38.23 8.73 -4.94
CA PHE A 13 37.50 7.53 -5.34
C PHE A 13 36.24 7.33 -4.48
N LEU A 14 36.34 7.49 -3.16
CA LEU A 14 35.19 7.43 -2.24
C LEU A 14 34.17 8.56 -2.51
N LEU A 15 34.63 9.78 -2.80
CA LEU A 15 33.78 10.90 -3.22
C LEU A 15 33.05 10.59 -4.55
N SER A 16 33.73 9.99 -5.52
CA SER A 16 33.09 9.57 -6.78
C SER A 16 32.07 8.44 -6.60
N ILE A 17 32.28 7.54 -5.63
CA ILE A 17 31.30 6.49 -5.29
C ILE A 17 30.06 7.10 -4.60
N LEU A 18 30.24 8.16 -3.79
CA LEU A 18 29.13 8.92 -3.18
C LEU A 18 28.26 9.66 -4.21
N GLU A 19 28.80 10.03 -5.38
CA GLU A 19 28.05 10.70 -6.46
C GLU A 19 27.24 9.76 -7.37
N LEU A 20 27.42 8.44 -7.25
CA LEU A 20 26.71 7.45 -8.06
C LEU A 20 25.27 7.19 -7.56
N SER A 21 24.79 7.96 -6.58
CA SER A 21 23.41 7.92 -6.10
C SER A 21 22.41 8.70 -6.97
N ARG A 22 22.82 9.17 -8.16
CA ARG A 22 21.93 9.81 -9.14
C ARG A 22 21.05 8.83 -9.94
N GLY A 23 21.20 7.51 -9.70
CA GLY A 23 20.36 6.48 -10.29
C GLY A 23 19.15 6.12 -9.43
N CYS A 24 18.21 5.36 -10.00
CA CYS A 24 17.10 4.79 -9.26
C CYS A 24 17.59 3.82 -8.16
N ARG A 25 16.78 3.62 -7.12
CA ARG A 25 17.13 2.73 -6.01
C ARG A 25 17.11 1.27 -6.45
N LEU A 26 17.49 0.38 -5.53
CA LEU A 26 17.40 -1.06 -5.76
C LEU A 26 15.97 -1.46 -6.18
N ASN A 27 15.88 -2.29 -7.21
CA ASN A 27 14.63 -2.75 -7.82
C ASN A 27 13.75 -1.63 -8.42
N GLU A 28 14.37 -0.50 -8.78
CA GLU A 28 13.75 0.57 -9.54
C GLU A 28 14.45 0.78 -10.88
N GLN A 29 13.70 1.27 -11.87
CA GLN A 29 14.22 1.72 -13.15
C GLN A 29 13.67 3.11 -13.47
N PHE A 30 14.45 3.90 -14.20
CA PHE A 30 13.96 5.17 -14.72
C PHE A 30 12.95 4.89 -15.85
N THR A 31 11.85 5.62 -15.84
CA THR A 31 10.78 5.56 -16.83
C THR A 31 10.27 6.96 -17.13
N GLU A 32 9.84 7.19 -18.37
CA GLU A 32 9.19 8.44 -18.79
C GLU A 32 7.75 8.56 -18.27
N CYS A 33 7.17 7.45 -17.80
CA CYS A 33 5.86 7.43 -17.17
C CYS A 33 5.92 6.50 -15.95
N PHE A 34 6.15 7.07 -14.77
CA PHE A 34 6.13 6.33 -13.51
C PHE A 34 4.69 6.09 -13.06
N ASN A 35 4.40 4.91 -12.52
CA ASN A 35 3.07 4.59 -12.00
C ASN A 35 3.02 4.82 -10.48
N PRO A 36 2.37 5.91 -9.99
CA PRO A 36 2.25 6.19 -8.55
C PRO A 36 1.46 5.10 -7.80
N CYS A 37 0.65 4.33 -8.52
CA CYS A 37 -0.13 3.24 -7.95
C CYS A 37 0.57 1.89 -7.97
N ASN A 38 1.82 1.81 -8.43
CA ASN A 38 2.63 0.59 -8.37
C ASN A 38 3.12 0.30 -6.94
N THR A 39 2.17 0.15 -6.02
CA THR A 39 2.39 -0.05 -4.59
C THR A 39 1.71 -1.32 -4.12
N CYS A 40 2.16 -1.89 -3.00
CA CYS A 40 1.48 -3.03 -2.38
C CYS A 40 0.06 -2.68 -1.88
N ARG A 41 -0.26 -1.39 -1.67
CA ARG A 41 -1.57 -0.95 -1.15
C ARG A 41 -2.65 -0.89 -2.23
N LEU A 42 -2.26 -0.71 -3.48
CA LEU A 42 -3.17 -0.38 -4.59
C LEU A 42 -3.30 -1.53 -5.61
N ILE A 43 -3.07 -2.77 -5.18
CA ILE A 43 -3.23 -3.94 -6.04
C ILE A 43 -4.71 -4.05 -6.46
N GLY A 44 -4.97 -4.03 -7.78
CA GLY A 44 -6.32 -4.14 -8.33
C GLY A 44 -7.17 -2.86 -8.28
N VAL A 45 -6.62 -1.74 -7.82
CA VAL A 45 -7.32 -0.45 -7.79
C VAL A 45 -7.14 0.27 -9.12
N HIS A 46 -8.23 0.84 -9.66
CA HIS A 46 -8.16 1.69 -10.85
C HIS A 46 -7.34 2.95 -10.54
N CYS A 47 -6.23 3.13 -11.25
CA CYS A 47 -5.31 4.24 -11.05
C CYS A 47 -5.38 5.21 -12.23
N SER A 48 -5.66 6.48 -11.94
CA SER A 48 -5.43 7.55 -12.91
C SER A 48 -3.95 7.90 -12.90
N ILE A 49 -3.22 7.49 -13.94
CA ILE A 49 -1.79 7.76 -14.06
C ILE A 49 -1.62 9.13 -14.72
N ILE A 50 -0.91 10.03 -14.05
CA ILE A 50 -0.32 11.21 -14.69
C ILE A 50 1.08 10.76 -15.11
N CYS A 51 1.35 10.73 -16.41
CA CYS A 51 2.66 10.32 -16.90
C CYS A 51 3.69 11.42 -16.62
N GLU A 52 4.49 11.19 -15.59
CA GLU A 52 5.67 11.97 -15.25
C GLU A 52 6.90 11.06 -15.30
N SER A 53 8.06 11.63 -15.63
CA SER A 53 9.31 10.87 -15.63
C SER A 53 9.85 10.70 -14.21
N GLY A 54 10.38 9.51 -13.91
CA GLY A 54 10.84 9.17 -12.57
C GLY A 54 11.25 7.71 -12.42
N CYS A 55 11.55 7.31 -11.18
CA CYS A 55 11.92 5.94 -10.83
C CYS A 55 10.70 5.11 -10.43
N ASP A 56 10.42 4.05 -11.18
CA ASP A 56 9.35 3.11 -10.89
C ASP A 56 9.92 1.73 -10.56
N CYS A 57 9.17 0.91 -9.82
CA CYS A 57 9.58 -0.46 -9.55
C CYS A 57 9.69 -1.25 -10.85
N ILE A 58 10.74 -2.06 -10.98
CA ILE A 58 10.90 -2.99 -12.09
C ILE A 58 9.75 -4.01 -12.12
N GLN A 59 9.57 -4.69 -13.24
CA GLN A 59 8.54 -5.72 -13.39
C GLN A 59 8.60 -6.77 -12.28
N GLY A 60 7.44 -7.19 -11.78
CA GLY A 60 7.31 -8.15 -10.67
C GLY A 60 7.64 -7.57 -9.29
N HIS A 61 7.90 -6.26 -9.18
CA HIS A 61 8.13 -5.57 -7.92
C HIS A 61 7.11 -4.46 -7.68
N ARG A 62 6.81 -4.20 -6.40
CA ARG A 62 5.87 -3.17 -5.97
C ARG A 62 6.44 -2.40 -4.79
N ARG A 63 6.09 -1.12 -4.71
CA ARG A 63 6.54 -0.25 -3.62
C ARG A 63 5.78 -0.56 -2.33
N ASN A 64 6.49 -0.92 -1.29
CA ASN A 64 5.90 -1.12 0.04
C ASN A 64 5.66 0.22 0.75
N LYS A 65 5.09 0.18 1.97
CA LYS A 65 4.82 1.37 2.80
C LYS A 65 6.05 2.17 3.20
N PHE A 66 7.24 1.57 3.10
CA PHE A 66 8.52 2.21 3.40
C PHE A 66 9.16 2.84 2.14
N GLY A 67 8.46 2.83 1.01
CA GLY A 67 8.96 3.38 -0.24
C GLY A 67 9.99 2.48 -0.93
N VAL A 68 10.08 1.19 -0.59
CA VAL A 68 11.05 0.23 -1.18
C VAL A 68 10.32 -0.72 -2.13
N CYS A 69 10.89 -0.93 -3.31
CA CYS A 69 10.40 -1.91 -4.27
C CYS A 69 10.79 -3.33 -3.84
N ILE A 70 9.79 -4.14 -3.51
CA ILE A 70 9.94 -5.53 -3.10
C ILE A 70 9.26 -6.46 -4.11
N PRO A 71 9.67 -7.73 -4.22
CA PRO A 71 8.95 -8.71 -5.02
C PRO A 71 7.45 -8.72 -4.67
N GLU A 72 6.59 -8.69 -5.69
CA GLU A 72 5.14 -8.46 -5.49
C GLU A 72 4.47 -9.56 -4.67
N HIS A 73 5.00 -10.78 -4.69
CA HIS A 73 4.52 -11.90 -3.86
C HIS A 73 4.73 -11.69 -2.35
N LEU A 74 5.57 -10.72 -1.96
CA LEU A 74 5.75 -10.32 -0.56
C LEU A 74 4.73 -9.26 -0.10
N CYS A 75 3.98 -8.65 -1.03
CA CYS A 75 2.85 -7.80 -0.69
C CYS A 75 1.77 -8.67 -0.03
N GLY A 76 1.52 -8.47 1.28
CA GLY A 76 0.54 -9.24 2.05
C GLY A 76 1.10 -9.98 3.28
N THR A 77 2.42 -9.96 3.49
CA THR A 77 3.05 -10.54 4.70
C THR A 77 2.91 -9.67 5.96
N SER A 78 2.49 -8.40 5.81
CA SER A 78 2.07 -7.56 6.93
C SER A 78 0.54 -7.48 6.99
N LYS A 79 -0.11 -8.54 7.47
CA LYS A 79 -1.46 -8.41 8.04
C LYS A 79 -1.33 -7.68 9.38
N THR A 80 -1.01 -6.39 9.36
CA THR A 80 -1.45 -5.52 10.45
C THR A 80 -2.98 -5.47 10.38
N PRO A 81 -3.73 -5.62 11.50
CA PRO A 81 -5.20 -5.73 11.47
C PRO A 81 -5.94 -4.46 11.05
N GLU A 82 -5.26 -3.46 10.49
CA GLU A 82 -5.86 -2.19 10.13
C GLU A 82 -5.44 -1.81 8.72
N GLU A 83 -6.45 -1.62 7.89
CA GLU A 83 -6.40 -1.05 6.54
C GLU A 83 -6.30 -2.03 5.35
N GLY A 84 -7.31 -2.89 5.27
CA GLY A 84 -7.92 -3.30 4.02
C GLY A 84 -9.44 -3.21 4.19
N ARG A 85 -10.07 -2.12 3.75
CA ARG A 85 -11.51 -2.16 3.45
C ARG A 85 -11.64 -2.89 2.12
N GLU A 86 -11.44 -4.20 2.19
CA GLU A 86 -12.08 -5.09 1.23
C GLU A 86 -13.57 -4.87 1.40
N ASP A 87 -14.24 -4.47 0.33
CA ASP A 87 -15.68 -4.60 0.19
C ASP A 87 -16.05 -6.09 0.11
N ILE A 88 -15.69 -6.86 1.14
CA ILE A 88 -16.47 -8.02 1.51
C ILE A 88 -17.66 -7.40 2.21
N VAL A 89 -18.79 -7.31 1.49
CA VAL A 89 -20.10 -7.22 2.12
C VAL A 89 -20.28 -8.53 2.90
N GLN A 90 -19.58 -8.66 4.03
CA GLN A 90 -19.98 -9.58 5.07
C GLN A 90 -21.31 -8.99 5.52
N GLU A 91 -22.41 -9.62 5.08
CA GLU A 91 -23.74 -9.26 5.52
C GLU A 91 -23.70 -9.20 7.04
N ARG A 92 -23.65 -7.97 7.58
CA ARG A 92 -23.58 -7.81 9.03
C ARG A 92 -24.88 -8.36 9.57
N PRO A 93 -24.84 -9.40 10.42
CA PRO A 93 -26.06 -9.94 10.99
C PRO A 93 -26.77 -8.82 11.74
N CYS A 94 -28.09 -8.86 11.69
CA CYS A 94 -28.97 -7.97 12.44
C CYS A 94 -28.58 -7.92 13.93
N ASP A 95 -28.43 -6.72 14.50
CA ASP A 95 -28.22 -6.55 15.94
C ASP A 95 -29.56 -6.68 16.68
N THR A 96 -29.83 -7.88 17.19
CA THR A 96 -31.06 -8.23 17.92
C THR A 96 -31.28 -7.38 19.17
N ARG A 97 -30.21 -6.94 19.84
CA ARG A 97 -30.29 -6.09 21.02
C ARG A 97 -30.66 -4.67 20.64
N ALA A 98 -30.07 -4.13 19.57
CA ALA A 98 -30.43 -2.83 19.02
C ALA A 98 -31.87 -2.82 18.49
N CYS A 99 -32.30 -3.87 17.77
CA CYS A 99 -33.68 -3.98 17.29
C CYS A 99 -34.68 -4.09 18.44
N SER A 100 -34.37 -4.86 19.49
CA SER A 100 -35.21 -4.93 20.69
C SER A 100 -35.43 -3.55 21.30
N ARG A 101 -34.36 -2.76 21.46
CA ARG A 101 -34.46 -1.39 22.01
C ARG A 101 -35.22 -0.45 21.08
N ARG A 102 -34.96 -0.53 19.77
CA ARG A 102 -35.56 0.36 18.76
C ARG A 102 -37.06 0.11 18.59
N CYS A 103 -37.49 -1.15 18.60
CA CYS A 103 -38.88 -1.50 18.33
C CYS A 103 -39.73 -1.63 19.60
N HIS A 104 -39.15 -1.66 20.81
CA HIS A 104 -39.92 -1.79 22.05
C HIS A 104 -41.02 -0.71 22.15
N PRO A 105 -42.28 -1.06 22.52
CA PRO A 105 -42.75 -2.37 23.00
C PRO A 105 -43.27 -3.31 21.90
N ARG A 106 -43.02 -3.01 20.63
CA ARG A 106 -43.54 -3.78 19.49
C ARG A 106 -42.71 -5.04 19.20
N PRO A 107 -43.34 -6.10 18.68
CA PRO A 107 -42.63 -7.23 18.07
C PRO A 107 -41.74 -6.76 16.91
N TRP A 108 -40.67 -7.50 16.62
CA TRP A 108 -39.74 -7.16 15.55
C TRP A 108 -39.16 -8.40 14.88
N ALA A 109 -38.68 -8.23 13.65
CA ALA A 109 -37.96 -9.24 12.89
C ALA A 109 -36.75 -8.63 12.19
N CYS A 110 -35.82 -9.47 11.75
CA CYS A 110 -34.65 -9.07 10.98
C CYS A 110 -34.89 -9.36 9.49
N ASN A 111 -34.51 -8.40 8.63
CA ASN A 111 -34.37 -8.61 7.18
C ASN A 111 -32.97 -8.14 6.76
N GLY A 112 -32.04 -9.10 6.65
CA GLY A 112 -30.61 -8.81 6.54
C GLY A 112 -30.13 -7.94 7.70
N PRO A 113 -29.48 -6.78 7.45
CA PRO A 113 -29.00 -5.89 8.50
C PRO A 113 -30.07 -4.95 9.09
N ARG A 114 -31.33 -5.01 8.61
CA ARG A 114 -32.41 -4.08 9.01
C ARG A 114 -33.35 -4.68 10.06
N CYS A 115 -33.73 -3.85 11.04
CA CYS A 115 -34.83 -4.14 11.96
C CYS A 115 -36.17 -3.79 11.30
N ILE A 116 -37.13 -4.71 11.33
CA ILE A 116 -38.53 -4.46 10.95
C ILE A 116 -39.36 -4.46 12.24
N CYS A 117 -39.88 -3.30 12.64
CA CYS A 117 -40.83 -3.22 13.75
C CYS A 117 -42.23 -3.55 13.24
N LEU A 118 -42.82 -4.62 13.74
CA LEU A 118 -44.13 -5.08 13.31
C LEU A 118 -45.21 -4.26 14.03
N ASN A 119 -46.28 -3.91 13.33
CA ASN A 119 -47.47 -3.41 13.99
C ASN A 119 -48.21 -4.60 14.61
N ARG A 120 -48.83 -4.37 15.76
CA ARG A 120 -49.63 -5.38 16.46
C ARG A 120 -50.87 -5.73 15.65
#